data_AF-A0A4U1CZD6-F1
#
_entry.id   AF-A0A4U1CZD6-F1
#
_cell.length_a   1.000
_cell.length_b   1.000
_cell.length_c   1.000
_cell.angle_alpha   90.00
_cell.angle_beta   90.00
_cell.angle_gamma   90.00
#
_symmetry.space_group_name_H-M   'P 1'
#
loop_
_entity.id
_entity.type
_entity.pdbx_description
1 polymer ?
#
loop_
_entity_poly.entity_id
_entity_poly.type
_entity_poly.pdbx_seq_one_letter_code
_entity_poly.pdbx_strand_id
1 'polypeptide(L)'
;MFNFLAIIGLIGFVVFIVLGIIALFKRNKKAKKRFGIALGLFVLFLIGAINAPSSEEKTTEDVADVATDESKKEEKEEPKKEEKKQPATIAEVKAAITKGMSDEEFKTAKDSLNVEHPKSISIGNGNVGYVLQATDGILVANTDGEKILEVIEFKTMEELDKYESDAVAKAEAEAKELAKKEFEESKIPVSGSGDTATDAIKLNAGFAIFDGSHTGGSNFAVILQDENGNDMELLVNTIGSYKGKTFAEIPADGNYYLNVTAGGKWNFSIYQTPPVDVIDAPTTLEGTGDDVVFFNTTSGNHKFTFNHSGSSNFAVLLNGSDLLVNEIGTYQGSTRTQLETDGYYCFVITADGKWSVNIEK
;
A
#
# COMPACT_ATOMS: atom_id res chain seq x y z
N MET A 1 -8.36 16.85 36.29
CA MET A 1 -7.04 17.14 35.70
C MET A 1 -6.33 15.81 35.51
N PHE A 2 -6.23 15.30 34.28
CA PHE A 2 -5.60 14.00 34.01
C PHE A 2 -4.12 14.02 34.45
N ASN A 3 -3.68 12.98 35.15
CA ASN A 3 -2.37 12.93 35.80
C ASN A 3 -1.26 12.93 34.73
N PHE A 4 -0.55 14.06 34.58
CA PHE A 4 0.47 14.29 33.55
C PHE A 4 1.55 13.18 33.47
N LEU A 5 1.89 12.58 34.62
CA LEU A 5 2.80 11.43 34.69
C LEU A 5 2.27 10.18 33.97
N ALA A 6 0.96 9.92 34.03
CA ALA A 6 0.35 8.77 33.36
C ALA A 6 0.42 8.95 31.84
N ILE A 7 0.16 10.16 31.34
CA ILE A 7 0.20 10.45 29.89
C ILE A 7 1.62 10.28 29.34
N ILE A 8 2.64 10.79 30.03
CA ILE A 8 4.03 10.63 29.62
C ILE A 8 4.45 9.15 29.64
N GLY A 9 4.06 8.42 30.69
CA GLY A 9 4.32 6.98 30.79
C GLY A 9 3.70 6.19 29.63
N LEU A 10 2.45 6.50 29.28
CA LEU A 10 1.72 5.82 28.21
C LEU A 10 2.28 6.14 26.81
N ILE A 11 2.55 7.42 26.52
CA ILE A 11 3.15 7.83 25.23
C ILE A 11 4.53 7.21 25.07
N GLY A 12 5.36 7.28 26.13
CA GLY A 12 6.68 6.66 26.12
C GLY A 12 6.62 5.15 25.92
N PHE A 13 5.67 4.46 26.58
CA PHE A 13 5.47 3.02 26.42
C PHE A 13 5.17 2.63 24.97
N VAL A 14 4.21 3.30 24.32
CA VAL A 14 3.82 3.01 22.93
C VAL A 14 5.00 3.24 21.97
N VAL A 15 5.73 4.34 22.13
CA VAL A 15 6.92 4.64 21.31
C VAL A 15 7.99 3.55 21.44
N PHE A 16 8.27 3.10 22.66
CA PHE A 16 9.31 2.07 22.87
C PHE A 16 8.86 0.66 22.46
N ILE A 17 7.56 0.36 22.44
CA ILE A 17 7.02 -0.86 21.81
C ILE A 17 7.25 -0.83 20.30
N VAL A 18 6.86 0.25 19.62
CA VAL A 18 7.02 0.39 18.16
C VAL A 18 8.51 0.30 17.78
N LEU A 19 9.38 1.00 18.51
CA LEU A 19 10.83 0.91 18.32
C LEU A 19 11.40 -0.48 18.66
N GLY A 20 10.79 -1.22 19.58
CA GLY A 20 11.12 -2.60 19.90
C GLY A 20 10.79 -3.55 18.75
N ILE A 21 9.59 -3.42 18.18
CA ILE A 21 9.12 -4.19 17.01
C ILE A 21 10.00 -3.91 15.79
N ILE A 22 10.28 -2.64 15.49
CA ILE A 22 11.20 -2.26 14.39
C ILE A 22 12.61 -2.85 14.61
N ALA A 23 13.09 -2.92 15.86
CA ALA A 23 14.39 -3.53 16.15
C ALA A 23 14.41 -5.06 15.95
N LEU A 24 13.27 -5.75 16.13
CA LEU A 24 13.14 -7.17 15.84
C LEU A 24 13.22 -7.44 14.34
N PHE A 25 12.48 -6.68 13.53
CA PHE A 25 12.54 -6.78 12.06
C PHE A 25 13.92 -6.45 11.50
N LYS A 26 14.62 -5.46 12.07
CA LYS A 26 16.00 -5.09 11.67
C LYS A 26 17.09 -5.99 12.28
N ARG A 27 16.74 -7.11 12.93
CA ARG A 27 17.66 -8.04 13.63
C ARG A 27 18.73 -7.36 14.49
N ASN A 28 18.37 -6.23 15.12
CA ASN A 28 19.31 -5.46 15.92
C ASN A 28 19.28 -5.97 17.38
N LYS A 29 20.45 -6.21 17.99
CA LYS A 29 20.58 -6.69 19.39
C LYS A 29 19.96 -5.73 20.44
N LYS A 30 19.49 -4.55 20.03
CA LYS A 30 18.86 -3.53 20.88
C LYS A 30 17.40 -3.83 21.27
N ALA A 31 16.74 -4.83 20.68
CA ALA A 31 15.33 -5.15 20.95
C ALA A 31 15.04 -5.40 22.45
N LYS A 32 15.85 -6.26 23.11
CA LYS A 32 15.70 -6.56 24.55
C LYS A 32 15.76 -5.32 25.44
N LYS A 33 16.65 -4.36 25.12
CA LYS A 33 16.79 -3.10 25.86
C LYS A 33 15.56 -2.19 25.68
N ARG A 34 14.99 -2.14 24.48
CA ARG A 34 13.82 -1.31 24.16
C ARG A 34 12.55 -1.83 24.83
N PHE A 35 12.32 -3.15 24.83
CA PHE A 35 11.22 -3.76 25.57
C PHE A 35 11.36 -3.60 27.09
N GLY A 36 12.59 -3.64 27.63
CA GLY A 36 12.84 -3.34 29.05
C GLY A 36 12.46 -1.90 29.43
N ILE A 37 12.78 -0.92 28.57
CA ILE A 37 12.40 0.49 28.79
C ILE A 37 10.87 0.66 28.68
N ALA A 38 10.23 0.01 27.70
CA ALA A 38 8.78 0.01 27.57
C ALA A 38 8.10 -0.51 28.85
N LEU A 39 8.57 -1.64 29.40
CA LEU A 39 8.01 -2.19 30.63
C LEU A 39 8.14 -1.23 31.82
N GLY A 40 9.27 -0.52 31.95
CA GLY A 40 9.45 0.51 32.99
C GLY A 40 8.49 1.70 32.84
N LEU A 41 8.25 2.16 31.61
CA LEU A 41 7.31 3.25 31.32
C LEU A 41 5.85 2.84 31.53
N PHE A 42 5.52 1.57 31.28
CA PHE A 42 4.22 1.00 31.59
C PHE A 42 3.96 0.95 33.09
N VAL A 43 4.95 0.56 33.89
CA VAL A 43 4.84 0.59 35.36
C VAL A 43 4.69 2.04 35.86
N LEU A 44 5.40 3.00 35.28
CA LEU A 44 5.25 4.42 35.61
C LEU A 44 3.84 4.94 35.27
N PHE A 45 3.28 4.50 34.14
CA PHE A 45 1.89 4.77 33.77
C PHE A 45 0.90 4.22 34.80
N LEU A 46 1.05 2.96 35.21
CA LEU A 46 0.17 2.34 36.21
C LEU A 46 0.22 3.08 37.56
N ILE A 47 1.41 3.50 38.01
CA ILE A 47 1.57 4.31 39.23
C ILE A 47 0.88 5.67 39.09
N GLY A 48 1.00 6.32 37.93
CA GLY A 48 0.31 7.56 37.63
C GLY A 48 -1.21 7.41 37.56
N ALA A 49 -1.71 6.26 37.08
CA ALA A 49 -3.12 5.95 36.96
C ALA A 49 -3.77 5.64 38.32
N ILE A 50 -3.06 4.96 39.23
CA ILE A 50 -3.55 4.67 40.60
C ILE A 50 -3.68 5.95 41.43
N ASN A 51 -2.85 6.96 41.18
CA ASN A 51 -2.89 8.25 41.88
C ASN A 51 -3.83 9.29 41.22
N ALA A 52 -4.63 8.89 40.22
CA ALA A 52 -5.66 9.76 39.66
C ALA A 52 -6.90 9.75 40.58
N PRO A 53 -7.52 10.91 40.89
CA PRO A 53 -8.72 10.94 41.72
C PRO A 53 -9.85 10.14 41.05
N SER A 54 -10.29 9.09 41.73
CA SER A 54 -11.39 8.20 41.31
C SER A 54 -12.74 8.88 41.53
N SER A 55 -13.58 8.88 40.49
CA SER A 55 -15.01 9.16 40.60
C SER A 55 -15.68 8.03 41.40
N GLU A 56 -16.43 8.42 42.43
CA GLU A 56 -17.03 7.57 43.46
C GLU A 56 -17.98 6.49 42.92
N GLU A 57 -17.80 5.25 43.38
CA GLU A 57 -18.89 4.30 43.64
C GLU A 57 -18.83 3.92 45.14
N LYS A 58 -19.95 4.12 45.84
CA LYS A 58 -20.11 3.89 47.29
C LYS A 58 -20.20 2.40 47.63
N THR A 59 -19.53 1.99 48.71
CA THR A 59 -20.05 0.97 49.65
C THR A 59 -19.46 1.20 51.05
N THR A 60 -20.30 0.98 52.06
CA THR A 60 -20.21 1.41 53.46
C THR A 60 -19.58 0.38 54.42
N GLU A 61 -19.25 0.88 55.63
CA GLU A 61 -18.91 0.20 56.92
C GLU A 61 -17.43 -0.22 57.14
N ASP A 62 -16.76 -0.01 58.28
CA ASP A 62 -16.97 0.78 59.51
C ASP A 62 -15.64 0.76 60.34
N VAL A 63 -15.51 1.68 61.32
CA VAL A 63 -14.68 1.67 62.57
C VAL A 63 -13.21 2.17 62.62
N ALA A 64 -13.09 3.31 63.32
CA ALA A 64 -12.10 3.76 64.35
C ALA A 64 -10.75 4.43 64.01
N ASP A 65 -10.74 5.74 64.32
CA ASP A 65 -9.86 6.48 65.25
C ASP A 65 -8.39 6.76 64.86
N VAL A 66 -8.06 8.05 64.71
CA VAL A 66 -7.23 8.83 65.65
C VAL A 66 -7.06 10.26 65.10
N ALA A 67 -7.29 11.23 65.97
CA ALA A 67 -7.16 12.66 65.77
C ALA A 67 -5.74 13.11 65.40
N THR A 68 -5.64 14.14 64.55
CA THR A 68 -4.87 15.35 64.91
C THR A 68 -5.39 16.56 64.14
N ASP A 69 -5.65 17.60 64.93
CA ASP A 69 -6.03 18.96 64.64
C ASP A 69 -4.88 19.71 63.92
N GLU A 70 -5.18 20.44 62.84
CA GLU A 70 -4.52 21.72 62.58
C GLU A 70 -5.39 22.60 61.65
N SER A 71 -5.90 23.67 62.25
CA SER A 71 -6.58 24.79 61.61
C SER A 71 -5.69 25.57 60.63
N LYS A 72 -6.21 25.95 59.43
CA LYS A 72 -6.51 27.35 59.06
C LYS A 72 -6.83 27.58 57.57
N LYS A 73 -7.85 28.45 57.42
CA LYS A 73 -8.15 29.40 56.33
C LYS A 73 -8.91 28.88 55.11
N GLU A 74 -10.22 29.04 55.23
CA GLU A 74 -11.13 29.38 54.15
C GLU A 74 -10.61 30.60 53.36
N GLU A 75 -10.51 30.44 52.05
CA GLU A 75 -10.62 31.54 51.09
C GLU A 75 -11.71 31.12 50.09
N LYS A 76 -12.83 31.84 50.13
CA LYS A 76 -13.97 31.65 49.21
C LYS A 76 -13.55 32.13 47.83
N GLU A 77 -13.33 31.20 46.88
CA GLU A 77 -13.49 31.50 45.46
C GLU A 77 -14.95 31.24 45.07
N GLU A 78 -15.64 32.31 44.68
CA GLU A 78 -16.94 32.22 44.02
C GLU A 78 -16.78 31.45 42.68
N PRO A 79 -17.67 30.49 42.35
CA PRO A 79 -17.61 29.83 41.07
C PRO A 79 -18.04 30.82 39.97
N LYS A 80 -17.13 31.12 39.05
CA LYS A 80 -17.49 31.70 37.75
C LYS A 80 -18.53 30.78 37.10
N LYS A 81 -19.73 31.31 36.86
CA LYS A 81 -20.73 30.68 35.99
C LYS A 81 -20.11 30.46 34.61
N GLU A 82 -19.80 29.21 34.28
CA GLU A 82 -19.72 28.80 32.88
C GLU A 82 -21.13 28.94 32.29
N GLU A 83 -21.33 29.95 31.45
CA GLU A 83 -22.49 29.98 30.56
C GLU A 83 -22.41 28.74 29.66
N LYS A 84 -23.31 27.78 29.88
CA LYS A 84 -23.52 26.66 28.97
C LYS A 84 -23.94 27.23 27.61
N LYS A 85 -23.01 27.35 26.68
CA LYS A 85 -23.30 27.68 25.27
C LYS A 85 -24.36 26.71 24.75
N GLN A 86 -25.37 27.21 24.06
CA GLN A 86 -26.39 26.34 23.45
C GLN A 86 -25.73 25.45 22.38
N PRO A 87 -26.12 24.17 22.25
CA PRO A 87 -25.61 23.30 21.20
C PRO A 87 -25.86 23.89 19.80
N ALA A 88 -24.87 23.81 18.92
CA ALA A 88 -24.92 24.46 17.62
C ALA A 88 -25.86 23.74 16.63
N THR A 89 -26.44 24.50 15.71
CA THR A 89 -27.16 24.01 14.51
C THR A 89 -26.19 23.82 13.33
N ILE A 90 -26.57 23.03 12.32
CA ILE A 90 -25.77 22.86 11.09
C ILE A 90 -25.46 24.22 10.45
N ALA A 91 -26.43 25.14 10.43
CA ALA A 91 -26.25 26.46 9.82
C ALA A 91 -25.13 27.26 10.50
N GLU A 92 -25.04 27.21 11.83
CA GLU A 92 -23.99 27.86 12.61
C GLU A 92 -22.63 27.18 12.41
N VAL A 93 -22.61 25.84 12.43
CA VAL A 93 -21.38 25.06 12.19
C VAL A 93 -20.83 25.35 10.78
N LYS A 94 -21.68 25.39 9.75
CA LYS A 94 -21.28 25.67 8.36
C LYS A 94 -20.85 27.12 8.13
N ALA A 95 -21.41 28.07 8.87
CA ALA A 95 -20.96 29.46 8.81
C ALA A 95 -19.55 29.63 9.39
N ALA A 96 -19.22 28.84 10.42
CA ALA A 96 -17.93 28.87 11.09
C ALA A 96 -16.86 28.01 10.40
N ILE A 97 -17.24 26.89 9.78
CA ILE A 97 -16.31 25.93 9.17
C ILE A 97 -16.54 25.91 7.66
N THR A 98 -15.55 26.37 6.91
CA THR A 98 -15.66 26.56 5.46
C THR A 98 -14.52 25.90 4.70
N LYS A 99 -14.77 25.56 3.43
CA LYS A 99 -13.76 25.03 2.53
C LYS A 99 -12.59 26.01 2.37
N GLY A 100 -11.37 25.49 2.43
CA GLY A 100 -10.12 26.22 2.29
C GLY A 100 -9.54 26.74 3.61
N MET A 101 -10.31 26.66 4.71
CA MET A 101 -9.84 26.97 6.06
C MET A 101 -8.66 26.07 6.45
N SER A 102 -7.61 26.62 7.06
CA SER A 102 -6.49 25.83 7.58
C SER A 102 -6.91 24.94 8.76
N ASP A 103 -6.12 23.90 9.06
CA ASP A 103 -6.38 23.02 10.20
C ASP A 103 -6.37 23.78 11.56
N GLU A 104 -5.54 24.81 11.69
CA GLU A 104 -5.49 25.67 12.89
C GLU A 104 -6.75 26.54 13.04
N GLU A 105 -7.19 27.16 11.96
CA GLU A 105 -8.45 27.92 11.93
C GLU A 105 -9.66 26.99 12.18
N PHE A 106 -9.63 25.78 11.63
CA PHE A 106 -10.66 24.78 11.85
C PHE A 106 -10.76 24.37 13.32
N LYS A 107 -9.62 24.05 13.97
CA LYS A 107 -9.57 23.73 15.40
C LYS A 107 -10.14 24.86 16.25
N THR A 108 -9.73 26.09 15.96
CA THR A 108 -10.23 27.29 16.65
C THR A 108 -11.73 27.48 16.45
N ALA A 109 -12.23 27.34 15.22
CA ALA A 109 -13.64 27.45 14.90
C ALA A 109 -14.45 26.35 15.60
N LYS A 110 -13.99 25.11 15.55
CA LYS A 110 -14.61 23.96 16.23
C LYS A 110 -14.68 24.16 17.74
N ASP A 111 -13.60 24.58 18.39
CA ASP A 111 -13.56 24.83 19.84
C ASP A 111 -14.48 25.99 20.26
N SER A 112 -14.74 26.92 19.34
CA SER A 112 -15.68 28.03 19.59
C SER A 112 -17.15 27.59 19.56
N LEU A 113 -17.45 26.51 18.83
CA LEU A 113 -18.79 25.92 18.66
C LEU A 113 -19.07 24.89 19.77
N ASN A 114 -20.33 24.83 20.23
CA ASN A 114 -20.78 23.72 21.08
C ASN A 114 -21.32 22.58 20.20
N VAL A 115 -20.40 21.79 19.62
CA VAL A 115 -20.72 20.68 18.71
C VAL A 115 -19.97 19.42 19.13
N GLU A 116 -20.64 18.26 19.12
CA GLU A 116 -19.99 17.00 19.48
C GLU A 116 -19.19 16.44 18.32
N HIS A 117 -18.11 15.71 18.64
CA HIS A 117 -17.28 15.01 17.66
C HIS A 117 -17.26 13.51 17.97
N PRO A 118 -18.22 12.73 17.45
CA PRO A 118 -18.38 11.32 17.83
C PRO A 118 -17.30 10.42 17.23
N LYS A 119 -16.87 10.69 16.00
CA LYS A 119 -15.82 9.93 15.30
C LYS A 119 -15.15 10.77 14.22
N SER A 120 -14.03 10.27 13.72
CA SER A 120 -13.45 10.68 12.45
C SER A 120 -13.56 9.51 11.48
N ILE A 121 -13.82 9.81 10.20
CA ILE A 121 -13.97 8.82 9.14
C ILE A 121 -12.82 8.91 8.15
N SER A 122 -12.45 7.79 7.52
CA SER A 122 -11.52 7.82 6.39
C SER A 122 -12.25 8.28 5.15
N ILE A 123 -11.65 9.19 4.39
CA ILE A 123 -12.16 9.59 3.06
C ILE A 123 -11.16 9.22 1.95
N GLY A 124 -10.25 8.29 2.25
CA GLY A 124 -9.23 7.78 1.34
C GLY A 124 -7.98 8.65 1.21
N ASN A 125 -6.90 8.08 0.67
CA ASN A 125 -5.60 8.76 0.48
C ASN A 125 -5.01 9.41 1.74
N GLY A 126 -5.35 8.90 2.93
CA GLY A 126 -4.91 9.47 4.21
C GLY A 126 -5.68 10.72 4.66
N ASN A 127 -6.65 11.18 3.86
CA ASN A 127 -7.54 12.28 4.21
C ASN A 127 -8.60 11.83 5.22
N VAL A 128 -9.08 12.77 6.04
CA VAL A 128 -9.97 12.50 7.18
C VAL A 128 -11.21 13.37 7.11
N GLY A 129 -12.38 12.80 7.39
CA GLY A 129 -13.62 13.53 7.64
C GLY A 129 -13.87 13.68 9.14
N TYR A 130 -13.82 14.90 9.67
CA TYR A 130 -14.24 15.18 11.04
C TYR A 130 -15.75 15.24 11.13
N VAL A 131 -16.36 14.26 11.79
CA VAL A 131 -17.81 14.22 12.00
C VAL A 131 -18.17 15.17 13.14
N LEU A 132 -19.08 16.11 12.88
CA LEU A 132 -19.56 17.11 13.83
C LEU A 132 -21.07 16.95 13.97
N GLN A 133 -21.52 16.56 15.15
CA GLN A 133 -22.93 16.32 15.46
C GLN A 133 -23.56 17.62 15.97
N ALA A 134 -24.38 18.23 15.13
CA ALA A 134 -25.22 19.38 15.46
C ALA A 134 -26.61 18.93 15.95
N THR A 135 -27.41 19.89 16.40
CA THR A 135 -28.76 19.64 16.92
C THR A 135 -29.76 19.14 15.88
N ASP A 136 -29.57 19.52 14.62
CA ASP A 136 -30.47 19.27 13.48
C ASP A 136 -29.84 18.40 12.39
N GLY A 137 -28.66 17.80 12.65
CA GLY A 137 -28.04 16.80 11.78
C GLY A 137 -26.54 16.67 12.01
N ILE A 138 -25.85 16.15 11.00
CA ILE A 138 -24.41 15.88 11.01
C ILE A 138 -23.74 16.69 9.92
N LEU A 139 -22.58 17.26 10.24
CA LEU A 139 -21.71 17.93 9.29
C LEU A 139 -20.34 17.26 9.31
N VAL A 140 -19.80 16.95 8.15
CA VAL A 140 -18.46 16.38 8.02
C VAL A 140 -17.56 17.41 7.37
N ALA A 141 -16.47 17.75 8.06
CA ALA A 141 -15.41 18.57 7.52
C ALA A 141 -14.26 17.67 7.04
N ASN A 142 -14.16 17.51 5.73
CA ASN A 142 -13.11 16.72 5.08
C ASN A 142 -11.81 17.51 5.03
N THR A 143 -10.69 16.88 5.37
CA THR A 143 -9.37 17.52 5.40
C THR A 143 -8.26 16.61 4.87
N ASP A 144 -7.22 17.24 4.32
CA ASP A 144 -5.93 16.62 4.01
C ASP A 144 -4.91 16.72 5.16
N GLY A 145 -5.34 17.26 6.32
CA GLY A 145 -4.48 17.55 7.47
C GLY A 145 -3.82 18.94 7.41
N GLU A 146 -3.89 19.64 6.29
CA GLU A 146 -3.43 21.03 6.15
C GLU A 146 -4.59 22.01 6.11
N LYS A 147 -5.67 21.65 5.41
CA LYS A 147 -6.86 22.49 5.21
C LYS A 147 -8.14 21.68 5.06
N ILE A 148 -9.28 22.35 5.18
CA ILE A 148 -10.60 21.79 4.90
C ILE A 148 -10.82 21.75 3.39
N LEU A 149 -10.96 20.54 2.85
CA LEU A 149 -11.21 20.26 1.44
C LEU A 149 -12.68 20.49 1.06
N GLU A 150 -13.58 20.09 1.95
CA GLU A 150 -15.03 20.10 1.71
C GLU A 150 -15.79 20.02 3.04
N VAL A 151 -17.01 20.53 3.04
CA VAL A 151 -17.95 20.44 4.16
C VAL A 151 -19.26 19.88 3.64
N ILE A 152 -19.71 18.76 4.19
CA ILE A 152 -20.87 17.99 3.70
C ILE A 152 -21.85 17.76 4.84
N GLU A 153 -23.14 17.83 4.55
CA GLU A 153 -24.22 17.66 5.52
C GLU A 153 -24.91 16.30 5.33
N PHE A 154 -25.24 15.65 6.43
CA PHE A 154 -25.98 14.39 6.49
C PHE A 154 -27.09 14.49 7.52
N LYS A 155 -28.21 13.81 7.27
CA LYS A 155 -29.31 13.75 8.24
C LYS A 155 -29.12 12.64 9.26
N THR A 156 -28.49 11.55 8.87
CA THR A 156 -28.34 10.35 9.70
C THR A 156 -26.93 9.77 9.63
N MET A 157 -26.55 8.98 10.63
CA MET A 157 -25.29 8.23 10.63
C MET A 157 -25.23 7.18 9.53
N GLU A 158 -26.37 6.63 9.09
CA GLU A 158 -26.41 5.66 7.99
C GLU A 158 -26.03 6.31 6.64
N GLU A 159 -26.50 7.54 6.38
CA GLU A 159 -26.08 8.30 5.20
C GLU A 159 -24.57 8.61 5.24
N LEU A 160 -24.05 8.89 6.43
CA LEU A 160 -22.62 9.12 6.66
C LEU A 160 -21.78 7.86 6.43
N ASP A 161 -22.19 6.70 6.95
CA ASP A 161 -21.44 5.44 6.80
C ASP A 161 -21.40 5.00 5.33
N LYS A 162 -22.48 5.25 4.59
CA LYS A 162 -22.50 5.06 3.13
C LYS A 162 -21.53 6.04 2.44
N TYR A 163 -21.52 7.30 2.84
CA TYR A 163 -20.59 8.29 2.31
C TYR A 163 -19.12 7.91 2.57
N GLU A 164 -18.78 7.46 3.78
CA GLU A 164 -17.45 6.96 4.13
C GLU A 164 -17.04 5.81 3.19
N SER A 165 -17.91 4.82 3.01
CA SER A 165 -17.66 3.67 2.14
C SER A 165 -17.47 4.08 0.67
N ASP A 166 -18.35 4.95 0.15
CA ASP A 166 -18.29 5.44 -1.23
C ASP A 166 -17.05 6.32 -1.46
N ALA A 167 -16.67 7.15 -0.49
CA ALA A 167 -15.49 8.01 -0.56
C ALA A 167 -14.19 7.19 -0.58
N VAL A 168 -14.08 6.18 0.28
CA VAL A 168 -12.93 5.26 0.29
C VAL A 168 -12.84 4.49 -1.03
N ALA A 169 -13.93 3.89 -1.50
CA ALA A 169 -13.93 3.15 -2.77
C ALA A 169 -13.57 4.05 -3.97
N LYS A 170 -14.08 5.28 -3.99
CA LYS A 170 -13.72 6.27 -5.00
C LYS A 170 -12.23 6.61 -4.96
N ALA A 171 -11.69 6.91 -3.78
CA ALA A 171 -10.28 7.25 -3.62
C ALA A 171 -9.36 6.08 -4.02
N GLU A 172 -9.71 4.85 -3.65
CA GLU A 172 -8.99 3.64 -4.07
C GLU A 172 -9.01 3.47 -5.59
N ALA A 173 -10.15 3.68 -6.24
CA ALA A 173 -10.27 3.63 -7.70
C ALA A 173 -9.44 4.72 -8.37
N GLU A 174 -9.47 5.96 -7.87
CA GLU A 174 -8.67 7.07 -8.39
C GLU A 174 -7.16 6.83 -8.20
N ALA A 175 -6.75 6.31 -7.03
CA ALA A 175 -5.36 5.95 -6.76
C ALA A 175 -4.89 4.82 -7.68
N LYS A 176 -5.74 3.82 -7.93
CA LYS A 176 -5.46 2.73 -8.86
C LYS A 176 -5.30 3.20 -10.31
N GLU A 177 -6.17 4.10 -10.77
CA GLU A 177 -6.06 4.69 -12.10
C GLU A 177 -4.83 5.59 -12.24
N LEU A 178 -4.47 6.34 -11.20
CA LEU A 178 -3.21 7.09 -11.15
C LEU A 178 -2.01 6.14 -11.23
N ALA A 179 -1.99 5.08 -10.43
CA ALA A 179 -0.91 4.10 -10.45
C ALA A 179 -0.76 3.43 -11.83
N LYS A 180 -1.87 3.10 -12.51
CA LYS A 180 -1.83 2.58 -13.89
C LYS A 180 -1.25 3.59 -14.86
N LYS A 181 -1.65 4.86 -14.74
CA LYS A 181 -1.11 5.93 -15.58
C LYS A 181 0.40 6.08 -15.35
N GLU A 182 0.84 6.13 -14.09
CA GLU A 182 2.27 6.20 -13.75
C GLU A 182 3.04 4.97 -14.26
N PHE A 183 2.44 3.78 -14.19
CA PHE A 183 3.01 2.56 -14.77
C PHE A 183 3.17 2.67 -16.29
N GLU A 184 2.15 3.11 -17.03
CA GLU A 184 2.26 3.30 -18.48
C GLU A 184 3.26 4.40 -18.85
N GLU A 185 3.32 5.50 -18.10
CA GLU A 185 4.29 6.59 -18.29
C GLU A 185 5.72 6.17 -17.94
N SER A 186 5.90 5.15 -17.08
CA SER A 186 7.21 4.61 -16.73
C SER A 186 7.83 3.72 -17.81
N LYS A 187 7.04 3.27 -18.79
CA LYS A 187 7.53 2.41 -19.87
C LYS A 187 8.47 3.18 -20.79
N ILE A 188 9.57 2.55 -21.18
CA ILE A 188 10.53 3.10 -22.14
C ILE A 188 10.14 2.60 -23.52
N PRO A 189 9.59 3.45 -24.41
CA PRO A 189 9.24 3.04 -25.76
C PRO A 189 10.48 3.02 -26.64
N VAL A 190 10.66 1.93 -27.38
CA VAL A 190 11.73 1.77 -28.36
C VAL A 190 11.13 1.25 -29.65
N SER A 191 11.52 1.78 -30.79
CA SER A 191 10.96 1.35 -32.08
C SER A 191 11.93 1.53 -33.22
N GLY A 192 11.71 0.77 -34.30
CA GLY A 192 12.50 0.84 -35.51
C GLY A 192 11.94 -0.02 -36.62
N SER A 193 12.75 -0.26 -37.64
CA SER A 193 12.38 -1.09 -38.78
C SER A 193 13.62 -1.68 -39.42
N GLY A 194 13.50 -2.93 -39.87
CA GLY A 194 14.65 -3.63 -40.42
C GLY A 194 15.69 -3.94 -39.36
N ASP A 195 16.88 -4.31 -39.80
CA ASP A 195 18.05 -4.46 -38.95
C ASP A 195 18.42 -3.11 -38.33
N THR A 196 18.52 -3.05 -37.00
CA THR A 196 18.75 -1.80 -36.27
C THR A 196 19.34 -2.10 -34.90
N ALA A 197 20.42 -1.40 -34.54
CA ALA A 197 20.83 -1.23 -33.16
C ALA A 197 20.16 0.03 -32.60
N THR A 198 19.58 -0.04 -31.41
CA THR A 198 18.90 1.10 -30.79
C THR A 198 19.87 2.16 -30.28
N ASP A 199 19.36 3.35 -30.00
CA ASP A 199 20.02 4.24 -29.05
C ASP A 199 20.08 3.61 -27.65
N ALA A 200 20.85 4.22 -26.75
CA ALA A 200 21.00 3.74 -25.37
C ALA A 200 19.67 3.75 -24.60
N ILE A 201 19.35 2.60 -24.01
CA ILE A 201 18.20 2.38 -23.13
C ILE A 201 18.73 2.36 -21.69
N LYS A 202 18.26 3.29 -20.85
CA LYS A 202 18.66 3.34 -19.45
C LYS A 202 17.85 2.34 -18.64
N LEU A 203 18.51 1.34 -18.08
CA LEU A 203 17.89 0.34 -17.20
C LEU A 203 18.57 0.35 -15.84
N ASN A 204 17.81 0.03 -14.80
CA ASN A 204 18.29 -0.17 -13.44
C ASN A 204 18.57 -1.65 -13.19
N ALA A 205 19.42 -1.96 -12.21
CA ALA A 205 19.64 -3.33 -11.76
C ALA A 205 18.34 -3.98 -11.28
N GLY A 206 18.15 -5.27 -11.58
CA GLY A 206 16.92 -6.01 -11.29
C GLY A 206 16.44 -6.76 -12.52
N PHE A 207 15.12 -6.79 -12.77
CA PHE A 207 14.58 -7.36 -14.00
C PHE A 207 14.15 -6.27 -14.97
N ALA A 208 14.06 -6.60 -16.25
CA ALA A 208 13.36 -5.83 -17.26
C ALA A 208 12.43 -6.74 -18.06
N ILE A 209 11.23 -6.24 -18.33
CA ILE A 209 10.26 -6.86 -19.23
C ILE A 209 10.26 -6.10 -20.54
N PHE A 210 10.33 -6.83 -21.65
CA PHE A 210 10.30 -6.29 -23.00
C PHE A 210 8.99 -6.74 -23.66
N ASP A 211 7.97 -5.88 -23.66
CA ASP A 211 6.72 -6.11 -24.39
C ASP A 211 6.90 -5.69 -25.84
N GLY A 212 7.09 -6.68 -26.71
CA GLY A 212 7.56 -6.50 -28.07
C GLY A 212 6.52 -6.84 -29.13
N SER A 213 6.61 -6.17 -30.27
CA SER A 213 5.93 -6.60 -31.49
C SER A 213 6.75 -6.34 -32.74
N HIS A 214 6.55 -7.19 -33.75
CA HIS A 214 7.14 -7.07 -35.07
C HIS A 214 6.13 -7.44 -36.15
N THR A 215 6.18 -6.71 -37.27
CA THR A 215 5.40 -7.01 -38.47
C THR A 215 6.35 -7.30 -39.62
N GLY A 216 6.32 -8.52 -40.15
CA GLY A 216 7.20 -8.97 -41.23
C GLY A 216 7.09 -10.48 -41.45
N GLY A 217 7.68 -10.97 -42.56
CA GLY A 217 7.70 -12.42 -42.89
C GLY A 217 9.07 -13.08 -42.74
N SER A 218 10.11 -12.30 -42.43
CA SER A 218 11.49 -12.76 -42.33
C SER A 218 11.84 -13.19 -40.90
N ASN A 219 13.10 -13.55 -40.69
CA ASN A 219 13.67 -13.66 -39.35
C ASN A 219 13.42 -12.37 -38.54
N PHE A 220 13.07 -12.55 -37.27
CA PHE A 220 12.98 -11.52 -36.25
C PHE A 220 13.75 -12.01 -35.01
N ALA A 221 14.93 -11.42 -34.82
CA ALA A 221 15.80 -11.72 -33.69
C ALA A 221 16.16 -10.45 -32.93
N VAL A 222 16.11 -10.50 -31.61
CA VAL A 222 16.41 -9.37 -30.73
C VAL A 222 17.35 -9.83 -29.64
N ILE A 223 18.53 -9.23 -29.60
CA ILE A 223 19.54 -9.49 -28.57
C ILE A 223 19.66 -8.25 -27.68
N LEU A 224 19.59 -8.46 -26.36
CA LEU A 224 19.97 -7.45 -25.38
C LEU A 224 21.49 -7.41 -25.28
N GLN A 225 22.07 -6.22 -25.35
CA GLN A 225 23.50 -5.98 -25.22
C GLN A 225 23.81 -5.02 -24.06
N ASP A 226 24.98 -5.22 -23.43
CA ASP A 226 25.51 -4.33 -22.39
C ASP A 226 26.08 -3.02 -22.97
N GLU A 227 26.58 -2.13 -22.11
CA GLU A 227 27.17 -0.84 -22.51
C GLU A 227 28.37 -0.98 -23.47
N ASN A 228 29.04 -2.13 -23.48
CA ASN A 228 30.19 -2.40 -24.34
C ASN A 228 29.79 -3.09 -25.66
N GLY A 229 28.50 -3.39 -25.86
CA GLY A 229 28.00 -4.12 -27.02
C GLY A 229 28.18 -5.64 -26.92
N ASN A 230 28.46 -6.19 -25.73
CA ASN A 230 28.48 -7.63 -25.54
C ASN A 230 27.05 -8.18 -25.48
N ASP A 231 26.81 -9.29 -26.16
CA ASP A 231 25.53 -9.99 -26.10
C ASP A 231 25.27 -10.53 -24.70
N MET A 232 24.07 -10.27 -24.17
CA MET A 232 23.63 -10.73 -22.86
C MET A 232 22.53 -11.79 -22.96
N GLU A 233 21.43 -11.46 -23.64
CA GLU A 233 20.22 -12.28 -23.67
C GLU A 233 19.60 -12.28 -25.07
N LEU A 234 19.19 -13.47 -25.55
CA LEU A 234 18.45 -13.60 -26.80
C LEU A 234 16.96 -13.50 -26.50
N LEU A 235 16.45 -12.27 -26.47
CA LEU A 235 15.08 -11.97 -26.09
C LEU A 235 14.06 -12.61 -27.04
N VAL A 236 14.28 -12.48 -28.36
CA VAL A 236 13.36 -13.02 -29.38
C VAL A 236 14.16 -13.71 -30.46
N ASN A 237 13.67 -14.86 -30.93
CA ASN A 237 14.22 -15.56 -32.10
C ASN A 237 13.11 -16.34 -32.82
N THR A 238 12.45 -15.68 -33.77
CA THR A 238 11.28 -16.23 -34.47
C THR A 238 11.31 -15.87 -35.95
N ILE A 239 10.46 -16.52 -36.75
CA ILE A 239 10.23 -16.17 -38.15
C ILE A 239 8.82 -15.61 -38.29
N GLY A 240 8.71 -14.43 -38.90
CA GLY A 240 7.45 -13.79 -39.19
C GLY A 240 7.07 -12.70 -38.19
N SER A 241 5.77 -12.47 -38.06
CA SER A 241 5.22 -11.49 -37.12
C SER A 241 5.38 -11.99 -35.69
N TYR A 242 5.61 -11.06 -34.78
CA TYR A 242 5.79 -11.35 -33.36
C TYR A 242 4.92 -10.43 -32.51
N LYS A 243 4.39 -10.98 -31.42
CA LYS A 243 3.82 -10.22 -30.32
C LYS A 243 3.95 -11.05 -29.05
N GLY A 244 4.64 -10.53 -28.05
CA GLY A 244 4.90 -11.27 -26.81
C GLY A 244 5.73 -10.45 -25.83
N LYS A 245 5.86 -10.95 -24.61
CA LYS A 245 6.70 -10.35 -23.57
C LYS A 245 7.86 -11.26 -23.24
N THR A 246 9.03 -10.67 -23.05
CA THR A 246 10.24 -11.39 -22.68
C THR A 246 10.86 -10.75 -21.44
N PHE A 247 11.77 -11.48 -20.80
CA PHE A 247 12.37 -11.13 -19.51
C PHE A 247 13.88 -11.14 -19.63
N ALA A 248 14.55 -10.19 -18.99
CA ALA A 248 15.99 -10.28 -18.74
C ALA A 248 16.33 -9.81 -17.33
N GLU A 249 17.38 -10.41 -16.77
CA GLU A 249 18.04 -9.89 -15.58
C GLU A 249 19.06 -8.82 -15.98
N ILE A 250 18.94 -7.66 -15.34
CA ILE A 250 19.78 -6.49 -15.52
C ILE A 250 20.77 -6.44 -14.35
N PRO A 251 22.06 -6.70 -14.58
CA PRO A 251 23.03 -6.87 -13.49
C PRO A 251 23.41 -5.56 -12.79
N ALA A 252 23.31 -4.42 -13.47
CA ALA A 252 23.71 -3.11 -12.95
C ALA A 252 22.90 -1.98 -13.58
N ASP A 253 22.82 -0.84 -12.89
CA ASP A 253 22.30 0.38 -13.49
C ASP A 253 23.21 0.80 -14.65
N GLY A 254 22.64 1.12 -15.81
CA GLY A 254 23.47 1.48 -16.96
C GLY A 254 22.71 1.66 -18.28
N ASN A 255 23.50 1.85 -19.33
CA ASN A 255 23.02 1.89 -20.71
C ASN A 255 23.04 0.47 -21.30
N TYR A 256 21.95 0.13 -21.97
CA TYR A 256 21.76 -1.13 -22.67
C TYR A 256 21.25 -0.87 -24.10
N TYR A 257 21.40 -1.86 -24.97
CA TYR A 257 21.00 -1.74 -26.37
C TYR A 257 20.22 -2.96 -26.82
N LEU A 258 19.29 -2.77 -27.74
CA LEU A 258 18.72 -3.87 -28.51
C LEU A 258 19.40 -3.92 -29.86
N ASN A 259 20.02 -5.05 -30.18
CA ASN A 259 20.49 -5.37 -31.51
C ASN A 259 19.43 -6.21 -32.22
N VAL A 260 18.72 -5.59 -33.17
CA VAL A 260 17.56 -6.17 -33.84
C VAL A 260 17.93 -6.58 -35.24
N THR A 261 17.61 -7.83 -35.60
CA THR A 261 17.55 -8.31 -36.98
C THR A 261 16.08 -8.49 -37.36
N ALA A 262 15.62 -7.77 -38.38
CA ALA A 262 14.20 -7.77 -38.76
C ALA A 262 14.01 -7.44 -40.24
N GLY A 263 12.89 -7.88 -40.82
CA GLY A 263 12.50 -7.52 -42.19
C GLY A 263 11.45 -6.41 -42.26
N GLY A 264 10.90 -5.99 -41.12
CA GLY A 264 9.87 -4.96 -41.05
C GLY A 264 9.89 -4.18 -39.75
N LYS A 265 8.75 -3.54 -39.44
CA LYS A 265 8.65 -2.62 -38.31
C LYS A 265 8.55 -3.39 -37.01
N TRP A 266 9.22 -2.88 -35.98
CA TRP A 266 9.19 -3.44 -34.64
C TRP A 266 9.10 -2.32 -33.59
N ASN A 267 8.57 -2.67 -32.42
CA ASN A 267 8.51 -1.80 -31.26
C ASN A 267 8.58 -2.64 -29.98
N PHE A 268 9.07 -2.01 -28.92
CA PHE A 268 9.12 -2.52 -27.57
C PHE A 268 8.65 -1.46 -26.58
N SER A 269 7.89 -1.89 -25.57
CA SER A 269 7.67 -1.12 -24.35
C SER A 269 8.40 -1.83 -23.22
N ILE A 270 9.43 -1.19 -22.67
CA ILE A 270 10.32 -1.79 -21.67
C ILE A 270 9.95 -1.25 -20.29
N TYR A 271 9.80 -2.13 -19.29
CA TYR A 271 9.48 -1.74 -17.92
C TYR A 271 10.11 -2.65 -16.88
N GLN A 272 10.33 -2.10 -15.67
CA GLN A 272 11.06 -2.76 -14.57
C GLN A 272 10.26 -2.84 -13.27
N THR A 273 8.93 -2.73 -13.38
CA THR A 273 7.99 -2.85 -12.26
C THR A 273 6.90 -3.85 -12.62
N PRO A 274 6.36 -4.62 -11.66
CA PRO A 274 5.17 -5.42 -11.92
C PRO A 274 3.99 -4.55 -12.35
N PRO A 275 3.06 -5.05 -13.18
CA PRO A 275 1.80 -4.37 -13.48
C PRO A 275 1.02 -4.03 -12.20
N VAL A 276 0.17 -3.01 -12.24
CA VAL A 276 -0.65 -2.61 -11.08
C VAL A 276 -1.68 -3.68 -10.71
N ASP A 277 -2.24 -4.35 -11.72
CA ASP A 277 -3.28 -5.37 -11.58
C ASP A 277 -2.71 -6.79 -11.46
N VAL A 278 -1.95 -7.05 -10.40
CA VAL A 278 -1.50 -8.42 -10.08
C VAL A 278 -2.59 -9.18 -9.33
N ILE A 279 -2.85 -10.41 -9.77
CA ILE A 279 -3.88 -11.27 -9.18
C ILE A 279 -3.30 -12.10 -8.03
N ASP A 280 -4.03 -12.22 -6.93
CA ASP A 280 -3.69 -13.10 -5.80
C ASP A 280 -3.96 -14.58 -6.13
N ALA A 281 -3.05 -15.46 -5.72
CA ALA A 281 -3.27 -16.90 -5.70
C ALA A 281 -4.17 -17.31 -4.52
N PRO A 282 -4.98 -18.40 -4.63
CA PRO A 282 -5.06 -19.32 -5.76
C PRO A 282 -5.81 -18.71 -6.96
N THR A 283 -5.30 -18.95 -8.16
CA THR A 283 -5.86 -18.39 -9.39
C THR A 283 -5.46 -19.23 -10.61
N THR A 284 -6.03 -18.90 -11.77
CA THR A 284 -5.57 -19.42 -13.06
C THR A 284 -5.21 -18.27 -13.97
N LEU A 285 -3.98 -18.27 -14.46
CA LEU A 285 -3.49 -17.34 -15.48
C LEU A 285 -3.57 -18.00 -16.84
N GLU A 286 -3.92 -17.23 -17.88
CA GLU A 286 -4.08 -17.73 -19.24
C GLU A 286 -3.48 -16.75 -20.25
N GLY A 287 -2.99 -17.26 -21.36
CA GLY A 287 -2.41 -16.43 -22.41
C GLY A 287 -2.12 -17.21 -23.70
N THR A 288 -1.37 -16.59 -24.60
CA THR A 288 -0.97 -17.18 -25.89
C THR A 288 0.35 -16.61 -26.33
N GLY A 289 1.23 -17.47 -26.83
CA GLY A 289 2.58 -17.05 -27.22
C GLY A 289 3.47 -16.75 -26.01
N ASP A 290 4.63 -16.14 -26.28
CA ASP A 290 5.54 -15.69 -25.23
C ASP A 290 4.90 -14.63 -24.34
N ASP A 291 5.05 -14.79 -23.02
CA ASP A 291 4.50 -13.85 -22.06
C ASP A 291 5.29 -13.83 -20.74
N VAL A 292 5.11 -12.75 -19.99
CA VAL A 292 5.54 -12.64 -18.60
C VAL A 292 4.34 -12.22 -17.77
N VAL A 293 3.87 -13.14 -16.92
CA VAL A 293 2.69 -12.92 -16.08
C VAL A 293 3.05 -12.94 -14.60
N PHE A 294 2.52 -11.96 -13.87
CA PHE A 294 2.76 -11.80 -12.44
C PHE A 294 1.59 -12.34 -11.63
N PHE A 295 1.88 -12.85 -10.44
CA PHE A 295 0.91 -13.21 -9.43
C PHE A 295 1.44 -12.88 -8.03
N ASN A 296 0.54 -12.62 -7.10
CA ASN A 296 0.87 -12.41 -5.70
C ASN A 296 0.48 -13.65 -4.90
N THR A 297 1.34 -14.09 -3.98
CA THR A 297 1.01 -15.19 -3.08
C THR A 297 1.78 -15.10 -1.77
N THR A 298 1.43 -15.95 -0.82
CA THR A 298 2.20 -16.15 0.41
C THR A 298 3.31 -17.18 0.19
N SER A 299 4.31 -17.19 1.04
CA SER A 299 5.31 -18.25 1.13
C SER A 299 4.67 -19.61 1.44
N GLY A 300 5.38 -20.68 1.06
CA GLY A 300 4.97 -22.07 1.26
C GLY A 300 5.10 -22.92 0.01
N ASN A 301 4.75 -24.19 0.17
CA ASN A 301 4.67 -25.14 -0.94
C ASN A 301 3.44 -24.81 -1.80
N HIS A 302 3.65 -24.61 -3.10
CA HIS A 302 2.60 -24.33 -4.08
C HIS A 302 2.61 -25.41 -5.15
N LYS A 303 1.44 -25.76 -5.65
CA LYS A 303 1.27 -26.59 -6.85
C LYS A 303 0.98 -25.69 -8.03
N PHE A 304 1.74 -25.86 -9.11
CA PHE A 304 1.49 -25.22 -10.39
C PHE A 304 1.06 -26.29 -11.40
N THR A 305 -0.08 -26.10 -12.05
CA THR A 305 -0.59 -26.99 -13.09
C THR A 305 -0.63 -26.25 -14.42
N PHE A 306 0.07 -26.75 -15.42
CA PHE A 306 0.26 -26.11 -16.72
C PHE A 306 -0.51 -26.84 -17.81
N ASN A 307 -1.05 -26.08 -18.76
CA ASN A 307 -1.55 -26.58 -20.04
C ASN A 307 -0.95 -25.77 -21.17
N HIS A 308 -0.67 -26.42 -22.30
CA HIS A 308 -0.28 -25.76 -23.54
C HIS A 308 -0.88 -26.48 -24.74
N SER A 309 -1.40 -25.72 -25.70
CA SER A 309 -2.03 -26.26 -26.92
C SER A 309 -1.28 -25.89 -28.21
N GLY A 310 0.01 -25.54 -28.11
CA GLY A 310 0.86 -25.24 -29.26
C GLY A 310 1.61 -26.47 -29.80
N SER A 311 2.54 -26.21 -30.71
CA SER A 311 3.27 -27.24 -31.48
C SER A 311 4.78 -27.17 -31.33
N SER A 312 5.29 -26.09 -30.76
CA SER A 312 6.72 -25.79 -30.60
C SER A 312 7.12 -25.82 -29.13
N ASN A 313 8.28 -25.23 -28.79
CA ASN A 313 8.76 -25.18 -27.42
C ASN A 313 7.73 -24.55 -26.48
N PHE A 314 7.48 -25.23 -25.36
CA PHE A 314 6.76 -24.73 -24.20
C PHE A 314 7.71 -24.77 -23.01
N ALA A 315 8.22 -23.61 -22.63
CA ALA A 315 9.10 -23.47 -21.49
C ALA A 315 8.50 -22.48 -20.49
N VAL A 316 8.61 -22.79 -19.20
CA VAL A 316 8.16 -21.92 -18.13
C VAL A 316 9.24 -21.82 -17.07
N LEU A 317 9.71 -20.60 -16.83
CA LEU A 317 10.61 -20.26 -15.73
C LEU A 317 9.84 -19.49 -14.65
N LEU A 318 10.08 -19.80 -13.39
CA LEU A 318 9.66 -18.96 -12.27
C LEU A 318 10.74 -17.92 -11.98
N ASN A 319 10.33 -16.64 -11.88
CA ASN A 319 11.20 -15.49 -11.66
C ASN A 319 12.41 -15.44 -12.62
N GLY A 320 12.19 -15.90 -13.87
CA GLY A 320 13.20 -15.90 -14.92
C GLY A 320 14.37 -16.87 -14.74
N SER A 321 14.40 -17.69 -13.69
CA SER A 321 15.56 -18.53 -13.35
C SER A 321 15.23 -19.99 -13.07
N ASP A 322 14.12 -20.26 -12.37
CA ASP A 322 13.77 -21.62 -11.96
C ASP A 322 12.95 -22.33 -13.05
N LEU A 323 13.57 -23.27 -13.77
CA LEU A 323 12.91 -24.01 -14.85
C LEU A 323 11.85 -24.98 -14.30
N LEU A 324 10.59 -24.73 -14.62
CA LEU A 324 9.44 -25.54 -14.19
C LEU A 324 8.92 -26.48 -15.28
N VAL A 325 8.97 -26.04 -16.54
CA VAL A 325 8.54 -26.81 -17.71
C VAL A 325 9.52 -26.58 -18.85
N ASN A 326 9.84 -27.63 -19.61
CA ASN A 326 10.62 -27.55 -20.84
C ASN A 326 10.24 -28.69 -21.77
N GLU A 327 9.25 -28.45 -22.63
CA GLU A 327 8.61 -29.46 -23.46
C GLU A 327 8.44 -28.97 -24.89
N ILE A 328 8.09 -29.87 -25.81
CA ILE A 328 7.77 -29.53 -27.20
C ILE A 328 6.35 -29.97 -27.52
N GLY A 329 5.54 -29.05 -28.03
CA GLY A 329 4.17 -29.29 -28.46
C GLY A 329 3.15 -29.15 -27.34
N THR A 330 2.07 -29.93 -27.44
CA THR A 330 0.99 -29.93 -26.45
C THR A 330 1.48 -30.44 -25.11
N TYR A 331 1.10 -29.78 -24.03
CA TYR A 331 1.52 -30.17 -22.68
C TYR A 331 0.37 -30.10 -21.69
N GLN A 332 0.37 -31.05 -20.75
CA GLN A 332 -0.46 -31.02 -19.55
C GLN A 332 0.32 -31.68 -18.42
N GLY A 333 0.61 -30.92 -17.37
CA GLY A 333 1.43 -31.41 -16.26
C GLY A 333 1.38 -30.50 -15.04
N SER A 334 2.02 -30.91 -13.95
CA SER A 334 2.09 -30.10 -12.74
C SER A 334 3.39 -30.33 -11.99
N THR A 335 3.86 -29.31 -11.28
CA THR A 335 4.98 -29.40 -10.35
C THR A 335 4.63 -28.77 -9.01
N ARG A 336 5.46 -29.00 -7.99
CA ARG A 336 5.38 -28.31 -6.70
C ARG A 336 6.67 -27.56 -6.43
N THR A 337 6.53 -26.31 -6.00
CA THR A 337 7.66 -25.43 -5.69
C THR A 337 7.46 -24.82 -4.31
N GLN A 338 8.52 -24.81 -3.52
CA GLN A 338 8.56 -24.08 -2.26
C GLN A 338 8.88 -22.61 -2.55
N LEU A 339 7.97 -21.71 -2.22
CA LEU A 339 8.15 -20.27 -2.31
C LEU A 339 8.63 -19.72 -0.96
N GLU A 340 9.77 -19.04 -0.95
CA GLU A 340 10.46 -18.64 0.29
C GLU A 340 9.88 -17.36 0.92
N THR A 341 9.26 -16.48 0.13
CA THR A 341 8.77 -15.18 0.59
C THR A 341 7.30 -14.95 0.20
N ASP A 342 6.62 -14.12 0.99
CA ASP A 342 5.34 -13.54 0.58
C ASP A 342 5.60 -12.44 -0.46
N GLY A 343 4.72 -12.29 -1.44
CA GLY A 343 4.78 -11.19 -2.42
C GLY A 343 4.62 -11.64 -3.87
N TYR A 344 5.17 -10.82 -4.76
CA TYR A 344 5.08 -11.00 -6.21
C TYR A 344 6.07 -12.03 -6.74
N TYR A 345 5.56 -12.87 -7.63
CA TYR A 345 6.29 -13.82 -8.44
C TYR A 345 5.87 -13.64 -9.90
N CYS A 346 6.70 -14.09 -10.84
CA CYS A 346 6.32 -14.14 -12.25
C CYS A 346 6.64 -15.47 -12.89
N PHE A 347 5.83 -15.84 -13.90
CA PHE A 347 6.18 -16.88 -14.86
C PHE A 347 6.68 -16.20 -16.13
N VAL A 348 7.88 -16.58 -16.58
CA VAL A 348 8.40 -16.27 -17.92
C VAL A 348 8.09 -17.46 -18.80
N ILE A 349 7.24 -17.24 -19.79
CA ILE A 349 6.64 -18.29 -20.62
C ILE A 349 7.14 -18.11 -22.05
N THR A 350 7.71 -19.17 -22.60
CA THR A 350 8.00 -19.30 -24.04
C THR A 350 7.00 -20.28 -24.63
N ALA A 351 6.24 -19.86 -25.64
CA ALA A 351 5.17 -20.68 -26.22
C ALA A 351 4.82 -20.23 -27.65
N ASP A 352 4.26 -21.14 -28.46
CA ASP A 352 3.66 -20.82 -29.76
C ASP A 352 2.13 -20.92 -29.78
N GLY A 353 1.53 -21.43 -28.70
CA GLY A 353 0.09 -21.66 -28.59
C GLY A 353 -0.53 -21.04 -27.34
N LYS A 354 -1.81 -21.39 -27.10
CA LYS A 354 -2.49 -21.02 -25.86
C LYS A 354 -1.89 -21.79 -24.69
N TRP A 355 -1.81 -21.14 -23.55
CA TRP A 355 -1.36 -21.76 -22.31
C TRP A 355 -2.24 -21.34 -21.14
N SER A 356 -2.24 -22.17 -20.08
CA SER A 356 -2.78 -21.80 -18.77
C SER A 356 -1.89 -22.31 -17.64
N VAL A 357 -1.85 -21.55 -16.54
CA VAL A 357 -1.16 -21.90 -15.30
C VAL A 357 -2.13 -21.76 -14.15
N ASN A 358 -2.54 -22.88 -13.57
CA ASN A 358 -3.34 -22.92 -12.35
C ASN A 358 -2.41 -22.98 -11.13
N ILE A 359 -2.65 -22.10 -10.17
CA ILE A 359 -1.81 -21.84 -9.01
C ILE A 359 -2.59 -22.17 -7.74
N GLU A 360 -2.10 -23.14 -6.99
CA GLU A 360 -2.71 -23.64 -5.75
C GLU A 360 -1.65 -23.77 -4.64
N LYS A 361 -2.07 -23.86 -3.38
CA LYS A 361 -1.19 -24.12 -2.24
C LYS A 361 -1.15 -25.62 -1.92
#